data_AF-A0A7V4E5I0-F1
#
_entry.id   AF-A0A7V4E5I0-F1
#
_cell.length_a   1.000
_cell.length_b   1.000
_cell.length_c   1.000
_cell.angle_alpha   90.00
_cell.angle_beta   90.00
_cell.angle_gamma   90.00
#
_symmetry.space_group_name_H-M   'P 1'
#
loop_
_entity.id
_entity.type
_entity.pdbx_description
1 polymer ?
#
loop_
_entity_poly.entity_id
_entity_poly.type
_entity_poly.pdbx_seq_one_letter_code
_entity_poly.pdbx_strand_id
1 'polypeptide(L)'
;MNETKNLTDFDNYLLKEYEIIAEAHFRSIETISAFFRYYVLIMSIPISAIVFLFQKGGADLQLISNVLRVRIFLIGFIISVAVVGIFLCMYIINLRLDAIQYARVINGIRNYFFDISPHDLFLKKMLTVLPRSPYYPSYFEKSVFLPVVLAFTIFNGFYFFVGFWLLFYPRMYLIFLLTLLLLVFQVLIYYFFARHREIGYLKSNIIGVDIDGVLNKHRGHFCRLLKEKTGKTVEPEKITCIPVHEIPSLDVSRDDERKVFNDPTYWIDMPPDEKAPDVIRRLKNIMNFKIYIFTYRPWPDEIDEKKLFDLVSLFMQKTNNVSLKMFLLHLGIKFKMSSIVRRFKSEPMRQITVDWLRKNSILFDRLYIELGNDFSSDPRVKFINRFFLSRKKKIRFFVEDELDKAIKLSYICDLVFLIDHPYNQGESDHSRLCKGALLHMPSNVIRVSGWDEIWKYIKKVA
;
A
#
# COMPACT_ATOMS: atom_id res chain seq x y z
N MET A 1 -22.75 2.04 42.91
CA MET A 1 -23.29 0.80 42.33
C MET A 1 -22.47 0.49 41.09
N ASN A 2 -21.67 -0.57 41.13
CA ASN A 2 -20.87 -1.02 40.00
C ASN A 2 -21.77 -1.88 39.11
N GLU A 3 -22.36 -1.31 38.07
CA GLU A 3 -22.81 -2.12 36.94
C GLU A 3 -21.55 -2.74 36.33
N THR A 4 -21.31 -4.02 36.60
CA THR A 4 -20.37 -4.81 35.82
C THR A 4 -20.89 -4.85 34.39
N LYS A 5 -20.38 -3.93 33.57
CA LYS A 5 -20.67 -3.91 32.14
C LYS A 5 -20.24 -5.26 31.58
N ASN A 6 -21.20 -6.05 31.13
CA ASN A 6 -20.92 -7.32 30.48
C ASN A 6 -20.02 -7.04 29.27
N LEU A 7 -18.83 -7.65 29.27
CA LEU A 7 -17.89 -7.57 28.15
C LEU A 7 -18.59 -8.14 26.91
N THR A 8 -18.46 -7.42 25.80
CA THR A 8 -18.95 -7.89 24.51
C THR A 8 -18.08 -9.05 24.01
N ASP A 9 -18.58 -9.84 23.06
CA ASP A 9 -17.78 -10.90 22.42
C ASP A 9 -16.50 -10.34 21.78
N PHE A 10 -16.56 -9.11 21.27
CA PHE A 10 -15.40 -8.41 20.74
C PHE A 10 -14.39 -8.02 21.82
N ASP A 11 -14.85 -7.56 22.99
CA ASP A 11 -13.98 -7.30 24.13
C ASP A 11 -13.23 -8.57 24.56
N ASN A 12 -13.95 -9.70 24.65
CA ASN A 12 -13.37 -10.99 25.00
C ASN A 12 -12.35 -11.46 23.95
N TYR A 13 -12.65 -11.27 22.66
CA TYR A 13 -11.71 -11.53 21.58
C TYR A 13 -10.44 -10.69 21.71
N LEU A 14 -10.55 -9.38 21.92
CA LEU A 14 -9.39 -8.48 22.07
C LEU A 14 -8.55 -8.80 23.31
N LEU A 15 -9.18 -9.17 24.42
CA LEU A 15 -8.45 -9.64 25.60
C LEU A 15 -7.68 -10.92 25.29
N LYS A 16 -8.30 -11.85 24.55
CA LYS A 16 -7.62 -13.09 24.18
C LYS A 16 -6.46 -12.84 23.22
N GLU A 17 -6.65 -11.95 22.25
CA GLU A 17 -5.60 -11.56 21.33
C GLU A 17 -4.46 -10.83 22.05
N TYR A 18 -4.75 -9.97 23.03
CA TYR A 18 -3.76 -9.34 23.89
C TYR A 18 -2.87 -10.37 24.59
N GLU A 19 -3.47 -11.40 25.22
CA GLU A 19 -2.72 -12.47 25.90
C GLU A 19 -1.76 -13.18 24.94
N ILE A 20 -2.27 -13.62 23.79
CA ILE A 20 -1.49 -14.38 22.79
C ILE A 20 -0.34 -13.52 22.25
N ILE A 21 -0.60 -12.26 21.91
CA ILE A 21 0.41 -11.36 21.35
C ILE A 21 1.44 -10.95 22.41
N ALA A 22 1.02 -10.75 23.65
CA ALA A 22 1.93 -10.46 24.77
C ALA A 22 2.89 -11.64 25.00
N GLU A 23 2.37 -12.87 25.01
CA GLU A 23 3.20 -14.06 25.12
C GLU A 23 4.18 -14.18 23.94
N ALA A 24 3.71 -13.97 22.71
CA ALA A 24 4.57 -13.98 21.52
C ALA A 24 5.69 -12.93 21.60
N HIS A 25 5.38 -11.72 22.08
CA HIS A 25 6.37 -10.67 22.32
C HIS A 25 7.48 -11.11 23.29
N PHE A 26 7.13 -11.69 24.44
CA PHE A 26 8.12 -12.17 25.40
C PHE A 26 8.95 -13.33 24.86
N ARG A 27 8.32 -14.31 24.20
CA ARG A 27 9.03 -15.42 23.55
C ARG A 27 10.01 -14.93 22.47
N SER A 28 9.66 -13.90 21.69
CA SER A 28 10.58 -13.30 20.72
C SER A 28 11.81 -12.67 21.41
N ILE A 29 11.63 -12.00 22.55
CA ILE A 29 12.76 -11.44 23.33
C ILE A 29 13.66 -12.55 23.86
N GLU A 30 13.10 -13.60 24.45
CA GLU A 30 13.87 -14.76 24.93
C GLU A 30 14.65 -15.44 23.80
N THR A 31 14.02 -15.56 22.63
CA THR A 31 14.66 -16.11 21.43
C THR A 31 15.84 -15.25 20.98
N ILE A 32 15.68 -13.92 20.95
CA ILE A 32 16.79 -12.99 20.65
C ILE A 32 17.96 -13.21 21.63
N SER A 33 17.69 -13.32 22.93
CA SER A 33 18.71 -13.58 23.95
C SER A 33 19.39 -14.95 23.75
N ALA A 34 18.64 -15.98 23.36
CA ALA A 34 19.20 -17.29 23.05
C ALA A 34 20.13 -17.26 21.82
N PHE A 35 19.69 -16.65 20.71
CA PHE A 35 20.52 -16.50 19.51
C PHE A 35 21.75 -15.63 19.76
N PHE A 36 21.66 -14.60 20.60
CA PHE A 36 22.82 -13.81 21.00
C PHE A 36 23.85 -14.65 21.75
N ARG A 37 23.42 -15.54 22.66
CA ARG A 37 24.33 -16.48 23.34
C ARG A 37 25.00 -17.44 22.36
N TYR A 38 24.24 -17.99 21.40
CA TYR A 38 24.82 -18.84 20.36
C TYR A 38 25.80 -18.09 19.47
N TYR A 39 25.51 -16.83 19.15
CA TYR A 39 26.44 -15.97 18.42
C TYR A 39 27.76 -15.81 19.19
N VAL A 40 27.71 -15.42 20.47
CA VAL A 40 28.92 -15.27 21.30
C VAL A 40 29.71 -16.58 21.37
N LEU A 41 29.02 -17.71 21.50
CA LEU A 41 29.66 -19.04 21.49
C LEU A 41 30.37 -19.30 20.16
N ILE A 42 29.70 -19.09 19.02
CA ILE A 42 30.30 -19.28 17.69
C ILE A 42 31.53 -18.38 17.51
N MET A 43 31.42 -17.10 17.93
CA MET A 43 32.52 -16.16 17.86
C MET A 43 33.69 -16.57 18.77
N SER A 44 33.46 -17.26 19.88
CA SER A 44 34.54 -17.70 20.78
C SER A 44 35.38 -18.86 20.23
N ILE A 45 34.87 -19.63 19.25
CA ILE A 45 35.53 -20.85 18.74
C ILE A 45 36.90 -20.52 18.11
N PRO A 46 37.03 -19.58 17.16
CA PRO A 46 38.34 -19.30 16.56
C PRO A 46 39.36 -18.77 17.58
N ILE A 47 38.94 -17.95 18.53
CA ILE A 47 39.83 -17.44 19.60
C ILE A 47 40.34 -18.60 20.45
N SER A 48 39.44 -19.50 20.87
CA SER A 48 39.80 -20.66 21.68
C SER A 48 40.75 -21.61 20.94
N ALA A 49 40.50 -21.83 19.64
CA ALA A 49 41.38 -22.63 18.78
C ALA A 49 42.77 -22.00 18.66
N ILE A 50 42.85 -20.67 18.48
CA ILE A 50 44.12 -19.94 18.42
C ILE A 50 44.88 -20.08 19.75
N VAL A 51 44.23 -19.86 20.89
CA VAL A 51 44.84 -19.99 22.22
C VAL A 51 45.37 -21.40 22.45
N PHE A 52 44.60 -22.43 22.08
CA PHE A 52 45.03 -23.82 22.19
C PHE A 52 46.27 -24.14 21.35
N LEU A 53 46.33 -23.61 20.12
CA LEU A 53 47.50 -23.75 19.25
C LEU A 53 48.75 -23.10 19.88
N PHE A 54 48.61 -21.90 20.46
CA PHE A 54 49.69 -21.19 21.13
C PHE A 54 50.16 -21.84 22.45
N GLN A 55 49.28 -22.56 23.16
CA GLN A 55 49.68 -23.27 24.38
C GLN A 55 50.53 -24.51 24.10
N LYS A 56 50.30 -25.19 22.97
CA LYS A 56 50.98 -26.45 22.63
C LYS A 56 52.31 -26.28 21.91
N GLY A 57 52.43 -25.27 21.05
CA GLY A 57 53.72 -24.92 20.48
C GLY A 57 54.33 -23.83 21.33
N GLY A 58 55.48 -24.09 21.95
CA GLY A 58 56.35 -23.02 22.42
C GLY A 58 56.66 -22.02 21.28
N ALA A 59 57.44 -20.98 21.56
CA ALA A 59 57.83 -19.96 20.57
C ALA A 59 58.75 -20.50 19.43
N ASP A 60 58.57 -21.75 19.02
CA ASP A 60 59.33 -22.44 18.01
C ASP A 60 58.87 -22.06 16.60
N LEU A 61 59.87 -21.87 15.73
CA LEU A 61 59.73 -21.68 14.28
C LEU A 61 58.85 -22.76 13.60
N GLN A 62 58.69 -23.92 14.22
CA GLN A 62 57.81 -25.00 13.75
C GLN A 62 56.32 -24.65 13.85
N LEU A 63 55.89 -23.84 14.83
CA LEU A 63 54.49 -23.43 14.92
C LEU A 63 54.11 -22.48 13.77
N ILE A 64 55.01 -21.56 13.41
CA ILE A 64 54.81 -20.63 12.29
C ILE A 64 54.66 -21.40 10.98
N SER A 65 55.51 -22.39 10.72
CA SER A 65 55.44 -23.18 9.49
C SER A 65 54.16 -24.03 9.41
N ASN A 66 53.69 -24.58 10.54
CA ASN A 66 52.42 -25.30 10.61
C ASN A 66 51.22 -24.38 10.38
N VAL A 67 51.21 -23.17 10.97
CA VAL A 67 50.16 -22.16 10.72
C VAL A 67 50.13 -21.74 9.25
N LEU A 68 51.30 -21.55 8.63
CA LEU A 68 51.38 -21.22 7.20
C LEU A 68 50.82 -22.36 6.32
N ARG A 69 51.01 -23.62 6.72
CA ARG A 69 50.46 -24.79 6.00
C ARG A 69 48.93 -24.82 6.02
N VAL A 70 48.32 -24.47 7.15
CA VAL A 70 46.84 -24.45 7.30
C VAL A 70 46.22 -23.07 7.08
N ARG A 71 47.01 -22.09 6.63
CA ARG A 71 46.62 -20.68 6.52
C ARG A 71 45.33 -20.49 5.72
N ILE A 72 45.19 -21.15 4.57
CA ILE A 72 44.01 -21.03 3.71
C ILE A 72 42.75 -21.51 4.44
N PHE A 73 42.83 -22.64 5.14
CA PHE A 73 41.72 -23.17 5.93
C PHE A 73 41.36 -22.24 7.10
N LEU A 74 42.37 -21.70 7.79
CA LEU A 74 42.16 -20.74 8.88
C LEU A 74 41.49 -19.45 8.38
N ILE A 75 41.93 -18.91 7.24
CA ILE A 75 41.31 -17.74 6.60
C ILE A 75 39.86 -18.04 6.25
N GLY A 76 39.61 -19.16 5.57
CA GLY A 76 38.26 -19.58 5.18
C GLY A 76 37.33 -19.73 6.40
N PHE A 77 37.84 -20.31 7.49
CA PHE A 77 37.10 -20.47 8.74
C PHE A 77 36.81 -19.13 9.44
N ILE A 78 37.79 -18.23 9.54
CA ILE A 78 37.61 -16.91 10.16
C ILE A 78 36.61 -16.06 9.35
N ILE A 79 36.72 -16.06 8.02
CA ILE A 79 35.79 -15.32 7.15
C ILE A 79 34.39 -15.94 7.21
N SER A 80 34.27 -17.28 7.24
CA SER A 80 32.96 -17.92 7.34
C SER A 80 32.26 -17.58 8.66
N VAL A 81 32.99 -17.49 9.77
CA VAL A 81 32.46 -17.01 11.06
C VAL A 81 31.92 -15.58 10.95
N ALA A 82 32.66 -14.66 10.30
CA ALA A 82 32.17 -13.31 10.06
C ALA A 82 30.88 -13.28 9.21
N VAL A 83 30.81 -14.11 8.16
CA VAL A 83 29.64 -14.22 7.28
C VAL A 83 28.43 -14.79 8.02
N VAL A 84 28.60 -15.86 8.80
CA VAL A 84 27.57 -16.43 9.66
C VAL A 84 27.08 -15.38 10.66
N GLY A 85 28.00 -14.60 11.24
CA GLY A 85 27.67 -13.49 12.15
C GLY A 85 26.82 -12.40 11.51
N ILE A 86 27.01 -12.09 10.22
CA ILE A 86 26.16 -11.12 9.49
C ILE A 86 24.74 -11.68 9.34
N PHE A 87 24.59 -12.94 8.95
CA PHE A 87 23.26 -13.56 8.82
C PHE A 87 22.53 -13.66 10.16
N LEU A 88 23.23 -13.99 11.24
CA LEU A 88 22.66 -13.98 12.59
C LEU A 88 22.23 -12.57 13.01
N CYS A 89 23.02 -11.54 12.70
CA CYS A 89 22.64 -10.15 12.93
C CYS A 89 21.35 -9.78 12.17
N MET A 90 21.26 -10.10 10.87
CA MET A 90 20.06 -9.87 10.06
C MET A 90 18.83 -10.57 10.63
N TYR A 91 18.99 -11.81 11.09
CA TYR A 91 17.91 -12.59 11.71
C TYR A 91 17.43 -11.97 13.03
N ILE A 92 18.36 -11.57 13.90
CA ILE A 92 18.06 -10.91 15.18
C ILE A 92 17.39 -9.54 14.95
N ILE A 93 17.85 -8.77 13.95
CA ILE A 93 17.18 -7.54 13.52
C ILE A 93 15.73 -7.85 13.16
N ASN A 94 15.47 -8.87 12.34
CA ASN A 94 14.10 -9.20 11.95
C ASN A 94 13.22 -9.60 13.15
N LEU A 95 13.73 -10.46 14.05
CA LEU A 95 13.01 -10.84 15.28
C LEU A 95 12.69 -9.63 16.16
N ARG A 96 13.61 -8.67 16.29
CA ARG A 96 13.35 -7.45 17.06
C ARG A 96 12.26 -6.60 16.42
N LEU A 97 12.26 -6.48 15.10
CA LEU A 97 11.23 -5.74 14.39
C LEU A 97 9.86 -6.42 14.58
N ASP A 98 9.78 -7.76 14.54
CA ASP A 98 8.52 -8.47 14.83
C ASP A 98 8.06 -8.25 16.29
N ALA A 99 8.97 -8.26 17.26
CA ALA A 99 8.64 -7.90 18.65
C ALA A 99 8.09 -6.46 18.79
N ILE A 100 8.69 -5.48 18.09
CA ILE A 100 8.17 -4.11 18.07
C ILE A 100 6.75 -4.06 17.49
N GLN A 101 6.47 -4.86 16.45
CA GLN A 101 5.13 -4.95 15.88
C GLN A 101 4.13 -5.49 16.91
N TYR A 102 4.47 -6.53 17.67
CA TYR A 102 3.62 -7.05 18.73
C TYR A 102 3.36 -6.00 19.82
N ALA A 103 4.38 -5.27 20.25
CA ALA A 103 4.22 -4.17 21.20
C ALA A 103 3.26 -3.08 20.72
N ARG A 104 3.31 -2.73 19.42
CA ARG A 104 2.39 -1.76 18.80
C ARG A 104 0.94 -2.24 18.79
N VAL A 105 0.71 -3.53 18.49
CA VAL A 105 -0.64 -4.12 18.52
C VAL A 105 -1.19 -4.12 19.95
N ILE A 106 -0.40 -4.54 20.92
CA ILE A 106 -0.72 -4.49 22.35
C ILE A 106 -1.13 -3.07 22.77
N ASN A 107 -0.38 -2.04 22.34
CA ASN A 107 -0.70 -0.65 22.63
C ASN A 107 -2.04 -0.22 22.01
N GLY A 108 -2.34 -0.67 20.78
CA GLY A 108 -3.64 -0.47 20.15
C GLY A 108 -4.80 -1.07 20.95
N ILE A 109 -4.67 -2.31 21.42
CA ILE A 109 -5.68 -2.97 22.27
C ILE A 109 -5.84 -2.23 23.60
N ARG A 110 -4.73 -1.84 24.24
CA ARG A 110 -4.76 -1.02 25.46
C ARG A 110 -5.48 0.29 25.26
N ASN A 111 -5.25 0.96 24.14
CA ASN A 111 -5.93 2.22 23.84
C ASN A 111 -7.44 2.02 23.72
N TYR A 112 -7.88 0.95 23.06
CA TYR A 112 -9.30 0.60 22.99
C TYR A 112 -9.93 0.46 24.38
N PHE A 113 -9.35 -0.35 25.27
CA PHE A 113 -9.89 -0.54 26.63
C PHE A 113 -9.80 0.73 27.49
N PHE A 114 -8.77 1.55 27.27
CA PHE A 114 -8.64 2.85 27.93
C PHE A 114 -9.75 3.80 27.50
N ASP A 115 -10.09 3.84 26.21
CA ASP A 115 -11.08 4.76 25.66
C ASP A 115 -12.51 4.39 26.10
N ILE A 116 -12.85 3.10 26.17
CA ILE A 116 -14.19 2.64 26.60
C ILE A 116 -14.39 2.63 28.13
N SER A 117 -13.30 2.72 28.91
CA SER A 117 -13.38 2.68 30.37
C SER A 117 -14.17 3.88 30.92
N PRO A 118 -15.07 3.70 31.91
CA PRO A 118 -15.89 4.78 32.46
C PRO A 118 -15.13 5.70 33.43
N HIS A 119 -13.87 5.39 33.75
CA HIS A 119 -13.10 6.17 34.72
C HIS A 119 -12.78 7.59 34.23
N ASP A 120 -12.58 8.50 35.17
CA ASP A 120 -12.17 9.86 34.89
C ASP A 120 -10.76 9.91 34.27
N LEU A 121 -10.52 10.96 33.47
CA LEU A 121 -9.27 11.10 32.73
C LEU A 121 -8.04 11.20 33.65
N PHE A 122 -8.21 11.71 34.87
CA PHE A 122 -7.12 11.87 35.83
C PHE A 122 -6.67 10.52 36.38
N LEU A 123 -7.61 9.71 36.91
CA LEU A 123 -7.31 8.34 37.34
C LEU A 123 -6.71 7.51 36.20
N LYS A 124 -7.31 7.61 35.01
CA LYS A 124 -6.80 6.97 33.80
C LYS A 124 -5.33 7.32 33.51
N LYS A 125 -4.97 8.61 33.57
CA LYS A 125 -3.58 9.05 33.35
C LYS A 125 -2.62 8.55 34.43
N MET A 126 -3.05 8.53 35.70
CA MET A 126 -2.24 8.02 36.80
C MET A 126 -1.93 6.53 36.67
N LEU A 127 -2.90 5.74 36.18
CA LEU A 127 -2.74 4.29 36.00
C LEU A 127 -1.94 3.93 34.74
N THR A 128 -1.85 4.82 33.75
CA THR A 128 -1.10 4.55 32.51
C THR A 128 0.36 4.93 32.61
N VAL A 129 1.22 3.92 32.81
CA VAL A 129 2.68 4.06 32.71
C VAL A 129 3.19 3.75 31.29
N LEU A 130 2.47 2.89 30.56
CA LEU A 130 2.90 2.40 29.24
C LEU A 130 2.29 3.23 28.08
N PRO A 131 2.98 3.31 26.93
CA PRO A 131 2.44 3.94 25.73
C PRO A 131 1.13 3.30 25.28
N ARG A 132 0.23 4.11 24.72
CA ARG A 132 -1.05 3.65 24.15
C ARG A 132 -1.11 3.75 22.63
N SER A 133 -0.28 4.60 22.04
CA SER A 133 -0.30 4.77 20.60
C SER A 133 0.26 3.54 19.88
N PRO A 134 -0.42 3.01 18.85
CA PRO A 134 0.08 1.91 18.04
C PRO A 134 1.29 2.31 17.16
N TYR A 135 1.72 3.57 17.22
CA TYR A 135 2.92 4.06 16.53
C TYR A 135 4.19 3.97 17.39
N TYR A 136 4.05 3.64 18.67
CA TYR A 136 5.17 3.49 19.59
C TYR A 136 5.36 2.02 20.02
N PRO A 137 6.60 1.53 20.15
CA PRO A 137 7.86 2.24 19.90
C PRO A 137 8.22 2.34 18.40
N SER A 138 9.14 3.24 18.02
CA SER A 138 9.68 3.32 16.65
C SER A 138 10.45 2.06 16.28
N TYR A 139 10.37 1.58 15.03
CA TYR A 139 11.12 0.38 14.61
C TYR A 139 12.65 0.56 14.68
N PHE A 140 13.13 1.80 14.58
CA PHE A 140 14.54 2.14 14.76
C PHE A 140 14.77 2.66 16.19
N GLU A 141 15.42 1.85 17.02
CA GLU A 141 15.66 2.11 18.45
C GLU A 141 17.14 2.42 18.69
N LYS A 142 17.45 3.73 18.73
CA LYS A 142 18.83 4.22 18.89
C LYS A 142 19.47 3.85 20.24
N SER A 143 18.69 3.80 21.31
CA SER A 143 19.20 3.63 22.67
C SER A 143 19.24 2.17 23.12
N VAL A 144 18.23 1.37 22.74
CA VAL A 144 18.08 0.01 23.26
C VAL A 144 18.71 -1.02 22.32
N PHE A 145 18.40 -0.97 21.03
CA PHE A 145 18.76 -2.05 20.10
C PHE A 145 19.96 -1.74 19.20
N LEU A 146 20.19 -0.47 18.85
CA LEU A 146 21.38 -0.09 18.09
C LEU A 146 22.70 -0.54 18.76
N PRO A 147 22.89 -0.47 20.10
CA PRO A 147 24.10 -1.01 20.73
C PRO A 147 24.32 -2.50 20.47
N VAL A 148 23.24 -3.29 20.41
CA VAL A 148 23.31 -4.72 20.07
C VAL A 148 23.81 -4.90 18.64
N VAL A 149 23.22 -4.18 17.68
CA VAL A 149 23.66 -4.21 16.27
C VAL A 149 25.12 -3.77 16.14
N LEU A 150 25.55 -2.75 16.88
CA LEU A 150 26.94 -2.29 16.90
C LEU A 150 27.89 -3.35 17.45
N ALA A 151 27.49 -4.10 18.50
CA ALA A 151 28.30 -5.21 19.00
C ALA A 151 28.51 -6.29 17.91
N PHE A 152 27.44 -6.73 17.23
CA PHE A 152 27.55 -7.64 16.08
C PHE A 152 28.49 -7.08 15.01
N THR A 153 28.30 -5.80 14.68
CA THR A 153 29.05 -5.09 13.64
C THR A 153 30.54 -5.10 13.95
N ILE A 154 30.92 -4.75 15.18
CA ILE A 154 32.31 -4.71 15.64
C ILE A 154 32.93 -6.11 15.60
N PHE A 155 32.27 -7.11 16.19
CA PHE A 155 32.81 -8.47 16.22
C PHE A 155 32.94 -9.06 14.81
N ASN A 156 31.89 -8.98 13.99
CA ASN A 156 31.94 -9.46 12.60
C ASN A 156 33.04 -8.75 11.80
N GLY A 157 33.18 -7.42 11.98
CA GLY A 157 34.24 -6.63 11.37
C GLY A 157 35.63 -7.04 11.82
N PHE A 158 35.81 -7.40 13.09
CA PHE A 158 37.09 -7.90 13.61
C PHE A 158 37.50 -9.21 12.94
N TYR A 159 36.63 -10.22 12.86
CA TYR A 159 36.95 -11.48 12.17
C TYR A 159 37.19 -11.26 10.68
N PHE A 160 36.37 -10.42 10.03
CA PHE A 160 36.57 -10.05 8.63
C PHE A 160 37.95 -9.40 8.41
N PHE A 161 38.31 -8.44 9.26
CA PHE A 161 39.61 -7.77 9.23
C PHE A 161 40.76 -8.76 9.39
N VAL A 162 40.72 -9.64 10.40
CA VAL A 162 41.77 -10.63 10.65
C VAL A 162 41.90 -11.61 9.47
N GLY A 163 40.78 -12.10 8.93
CA GLY A 163 40.77 -13.00 7.78
C GLY A 163 41.37 -12.38 6.53
N PHE A 164 41.01 -11.12 6.23
CA PHE A 164 41.56 -10.39 5.08
C PHE A 164 43.01 -9.95 5.31
N TRP A 165 43.39 -9.62 6.55
CA TRP A 165 44.78 -9.35 6.93
C TRP A 165 45.67 -10.55 6.66
N LEU A 166 45.24 -11.74 7.08
CA LEU A 166 45.93 -12.99 6.78
C LEU A 166 45.94 -13.31 5.28
N LEU A 167 45.07 -12.74 4.45
CA LEU A 167 45.05 -13.00 3.00
C LEU A 167 45.91 -12.00 2.20
N PHE A 168 45.86 -10.71 2.53
CA PHE A 168 46.37 -9.61 1.68
C PHE A 168 47.53 -8.82 2.28
N TYR A 169 48.15 -9.27 3.38
CA TYR A 169 49.35 -8.63 3.92
C TYR A 169 50.43 -8.45 2.83
N PRO A 170 50.99 -7.23 2.62
CA PRO A 170 50.96 -6.05 3.51
C PRO A 170 49.96 -4.93 3.16
N ARG A 171 48.93 -5.15 2.32
CA ARG A 171 48.00 -4.11 1.82
C ARG A 171 46.98 -3.61 2.86
N MET A 172 47.43 -3.07 3.99
CA MET A 172 46.58 -2.70 5.14
C MET A 172 45.46 -1.71 4.80
N TYR A 173 45.73 -0.70 3.96
CA TYR A 173 44.76 0.33 3.61
C TYR A 173 43.48 -0.23 2.97
N LEU A 174 43.63 -1.22 2.09
CA LEU A 174 42.50 -1.86 1.41
C LEU A 174 41.65 -2.65 2.41
N ILE A 175 42.29 -3.30 3.38
CA ILE A 175 41.63 -4.13 4.40
C ILE A 175 40.83 -3.26 5.36
N PHE A 176 41.40 -2.12 5.80
CA PHE A 176 40.67 -1.13 6.59
C PHE A 176 39.47 -0.57 5.84
N LEU A 177 39.62 -0.21 4.56
CA LEU A 177 38.53 0.28 3.74
C LEU A 177 37.40 -0.75 3.62
N LEU A 178 37.73 -2.00 3.27
CA LEU A 178 36.74 -3.08 3.14
C LEU A 178 36.02 -3.37 4.47
N THR A 179 36.77 -3.38 5.58
CA THR A 179 36.19 -3.57 6.90
C THR A 179 35.24 -2.42 7.25
N LEU A 180 35.64 -1.16 7.03
CA LEU A 180 34.80 0.00 7.27
C LEU A 180 33.51 -0.04 6.44
N LEU A 181 33.60 -0.40 5.16
CA LEU A 181 32.43 -0.58 4.30
C LEU A 181 31.49 -1.65 4.84
N LEU A 182 32.04 -2.76 5.34
CA LEU A 182 31.25 -3.81 5.97
C LEU A 182 30.55 -3.32 7.25
N LEU A 183 31.22 -2.52 8.08
CA LEU A 183 30.61 -1.96 9.29
C LEU A 183 29.43 -1.05 8.94
N VAL A 184 29.63 -0.13 7.99
CA VAL A 184 28.59 0.79 7.50
C VAL A 184 27.43 -0.01 6.90
N PHE A 185 27.73 -1.04 6.11
CA PHE A 185 26.71 -1.89 5.49
C PHE A 185 25.81 -2.58 6.52
N GLN A 186 26.35 -3.14 7.61
CA GLN A 186 25.54 -3.80 8.65
C GLN A 186 24.61 -2.82 9.37
N VAL A 187 25.06 -1.60 9.68
CA VAL A 187 24.21 -0.56 10.28
C VAL A 187 23.13 -0.10 9.29
N LEU A 188 23.48 0.05 8.00
CA LEU A 188 22.52 0.40 6.96
C LEU A 188 21.45 -0.68 6.78
N ILE A 189 21.80 -1.97 6.89
CA ILE A 189 20.80 -3.05 6.86
C ILE A 189 19.75 -2.84 7.95
N TYR A 190 20.17 -2.56 9.20
CA TYR A 190 19.23 -2.30 10.29
C TYR A 190 18.34 -1.09 9.96
N TYR A 191 18.94 0.02 9.53
CA TYR A 191 18.19 1.21 9.16
C TYR A 191 17.16 0.95 8.05
N PHE A 192 17.56 0.25 6.98
CA PHE A 192 16.67 -0.07 5.87
C PHE A 192 15.57 -1.04 6.26
N PHE A 193 15.85 -2.06 7.07
CA PHE A 193 14.84 -3.00 7.55
C PHE A 193 13.85 -2.29 8.47
N ALA A 194 14.33 -1.49 9.42
CA ALA A 194 13.48 -0.70 10.30
C ALA A 194 12.63 0.30 9.52
N ARG A 195 13.21 1.02 8.56
CA ARG A 195 12.47 1.97 7.70
C ARG A 195 11.48 1.27 6.78
N HIS A 196 11.84 0.11 6.24
CA HIS A 196 10.93 -0.70 5.43
C HIS A 196 9.74 -1.18 6.27
N ARG A 197 9.98 -1.62 7.51
CA ARG A 197 8.90 -1.99 8.44
C ARG A 197 8.07 -0.77 8.82
N GLU A 198 8.68 0.36 9.14
CA GLU A 198 7.97 1.60 9.46
C GLU A 198 7.06 2.02 8.30
N ILE A 199 7.59 2.20 7.09
CA ILE A 199 6.79 2.64 5.95
C ILE A 199 5.84 1.56 5.44
N GLY A 200 6.26 0.29 5.52
CA GLY A 200 5.50 -0.84 5.03
C GLY A 200 4.29 -1.17 5.90
N TYR A 201 4.41 -1.07 7.22
CA TYR A 201 3.32 -1.38 8.15
C TYR A 201 2.48 -0.15 8.49
N LEU A 202 3.07 1.06 8.48
CA LEU A 202 2.26 2.27 8.53
C LEU A 202 1.42 2.32 7.26
N LYS A 203 0.10 2.28 7.44
CA LYS A 203 -0.85 2.36 6.35
C LYS A 203 -0.64 3.68 5.61
N SER A 204 -0.72 3.63 4.28
CA SER A 204 -0.45 4.83 3.49
C SER A 204 -1.56 5.86 3.72
N ASN A 205 -1.20 7.14 3.83
CA ASN A 205 -2.17 8.23 3.76
C ASN A 205 -2.57 8.46 2.30
N ILE A 206 -3.17 7.44 1.68
CA ILE A 206 -3.68 7.50 0.32
C ILE A 206 -5.19 7.23 0.38
N ILE A 207 -5.95 8.09 -0.31
CA ILE A 207 -7.35 7.87 -0.60
C ILE A 207 -7.52 7.61 -2.11
N GLY A 208 -8.13 6.48 -2.44
CA GLY A 208 -8.60 6.16 -3.78
C GLY A 208 -9.98 6.77 -4.01
N VAL A 209 -10.22 7.32 -5.19
CA VAL A 209 -11.46 8.01 -5.52
C VAL A 209 -11.87 7.63 -6.94
N ASP A 210 -13.04 7.02 -7.11
CA ASP A 210 -13.62 6.89 -8.46
C ASP A 210 -14.07 8.25 -9.01
N ILE A 211 -14.25 8.37 -10.32
CA ILE A 211 -14.77 9.59 -10.94
C ILE A 211 -16.28 9.54 -11.08
N ASP A 212 -16.79 8.49 -11.72
CA ASP A 212 -18.17 8.44 -12.18
C ASP A 212 -19.10 8.14 -11.01
N GLY A 213 -20.15 8.94 -10.83
CA GLY A 213 -21.03 8.88 -9.64
C GLY A 213 -20.42 9.47 -8.36
N VAL A 214 -19.08 9.51 -8.25
CA VAL A 214 -18.37 9.99 -7.05
C VAL A 214 -17.96 11.46 -7.14
N LEU A 215 -17.33 11.89 -8.23
CA LEU A 215 -16.85 13.27 -8.43
C LEU A 215 -17.76 14.12 -9.31
N ASN A 216 -18.78 13.51 -9.92
CA ASN A 216 -19.62 14.14 -10.92
C ASN A 216 -21.09 13.72 -10.77
N LYS A 217 -22.00 14.45 -11.41
CA LYS A 217 -23.43 14.08 -11.50
C LYS A 217 -23.67 13.20 -12.74
N HIS A 218 -22.99 12.05 -12.79
CA HIS A 218 -22.95 11.12 -13.94
C HIS A 218 -24.33 10.79 -14.52
N ARG A 219 -25.28 10.38 -13.68
CA ARG A 219 -26.63 9.96 -14.10
C ARG A 219 -27.40 11.06 -14.82
N GLY A 220 -27.41 12.26 -14.26
CA GLY A 220 -28.08 13.42 -14.86
C GLY A 220 -27.50 13.78 -16.23
N HIS A 221 -26.17 13.71 -16.36
CA HIS A 221 -25.48 13.95 -17.62
C HIS A 221 -25.78 12.88 -18.67
N PHE A 222 -25.80 11.62 -18.27
CA PHE A 222 -26.19 10.49 -19.12
C PHE A 222 -27.60 10.66 -19.66
N CYS A 223 -28.60 10.92 -18.81
CA CYS A 223 -29.98 11.12 -19.25
C CYS A 223 -30.14 12.28 -20.23
N ARG A 224 -29.41 13.39 -20.01
CA ARG A 224 -29.42 14.55 -20.91
C ARG A 224 -28.91 14.18 -22.30
N LEU A 225 -27.74 13.54 -22.38
CA LEU A 225 -27.14 13.16 -23.66
C LEU A 225 -27.89 12.02 -24.34
N LEU A 226 -28.47 11.09 -23.57
CA LEU A 226 -29.35 10.06 -24.11
C LEU A 226 -30.52 10.70 -24.87
N LYS A 227 -31.20 11.67 -24.26
CA LYS A 227 -32.30 12.41 -24.91
C LYS A 227 -31.85 13.13 -26.18
N GLU A 228 -30.67 13.76 -26.16
CA GLU A 228 -30.11 14.45 -27.32
C GLU A 228 -29.80 13.49 -28.48
N LYS A 229 -29.20 12.32 -28.19
CA LYS A 229 -28.73 11.39 -29.23
C LYS A 229 -29.78 10.42 -29.74
N THR A 230 -30.78 10.10 -28.92
CA THR A 230 -31.75 9.02 -29.24
C THR A 230 -33.21 9.47 -29.13
N GLY A 231 -33.47 10.65 -28.56
CA GLY A 231 -34.83 11.11 -28.25
C GLY A 231 -35.45 10.48 -27.00
N LYS A 232 -34.81 9.47 -26.41
CA LYS A 232 -35.33 8.74 -25.24
C LYS A 232 -35.12 9.55 -23.96
N THR A 233 -36.18 9.70 -23.17
CA THR A 233 -36.14 10.44 -21.90
C THR A 233 -36.16 9.47 -20.73
N VAL A 234 -35.13 9.53 -19.89
CA VAL A 234 -34.99 8.71 -18.67
C VAL A 234 -34.75 9.65 -17.49
N GLU A 235 -35.45 9.42 -16.38
CA GLU A 235 -35.20 10.15 -15.13
C GLU A 235 -34.00 9.53 -14.39
N PRO A 236 -33.03 10.33 -13.89
CA PRO A 236 -31.84 9.83 -13.19
C PRO A 236 -32.15 8.91 -11.99
N GLU A 237 -33.29 9.14 -11.33
CA GLU A 237 -33.77 8.39 -10.16
C GLU A 237 -34.22 6.98 -10.54
N LYS A 238 -34.65 6.77 -11.79
CA LYS A 238 -35.09 5.46 -12.30
C LYS A 238 -33.94 4.56 -12.73
N ILE A 239 -32.69 5.05 -12.71
CA ILE A 239 -31.50 4.23 -12.99
C ILE A 239 -31.15 3.43 -11.73
N THR A 240 -31.74 2.24 -11.63
CA THR A 240 -31.61 1.31 -10.48
C THR A 240 -30.62 0.17 -10.71
N CYS A 241 -29.93 0.16 -11.85
CA CYS A 241 -28.88 -0.81 -12.20
C CYS A 241 -27.91 -0.14 -13.19
N ILE A 242 -26.65 -0.55 -13.15
CA ILE A 242 -25.64 -0.22 -14.17
C ILE A 242 -25.08 -1.57 -14.67
N PRO A 243 -25.05 -1.82 -15.99
CA PRO A 243 -25.40 -0.87 -17.06
C PRO A 243 -26.92 -0.62 -17.21
N VAL A 244 -27.29 0.54 -17.75
CA VAL A 244 -28.69 1.04 -17.86
C VAL A 244 -29.52 0.18 -18.82
N HIS A 245 -28.91 -0.37 -19.87
CA HIS A 245 -29.58 -1.24 -20.84
C HIS A 245 -30.08 -2.56 -20.25
N GLU A 246 -29.66 -2.91 -19.04
CA GLU A 246 -30.17 -4.07 -18.31
C GLU A 246 -31.48 -3.79 -17.57
N ILE A 247 -31.99 -2.53 -17.59
CA ILE A 247 -33.26 -2.15 -16.98
C ILE A 247 -34.37 -2.17 -18.07
N PRO A 248 -35.21 -3.23 -18.13
CA PRO A 248 -36.15 -3.40 -19.24
C PRO A 248 -37.21 -2.30 -19.31
N SER A 249 -37.55 -1.69 -18.16
CA SER A 249 -38.58 -0.65 -18.06
C SER A 249 -38.18 0.70 -18.65
N LEU A 250 -36.89 0.92 -18.97
CA LEU A 250 -36.39 2.20 -19.48
C LEU A 250 -36.30 2.26 -21.01
N ASP A 251 -36.54 1.16 -21.73
CA ASP A 251 -36.38 1.06 -23.19
C ASP A 251 -35.02 1.61 -23.67
N VAL A 252 -33.92 1.38 -22.93
CA VAL A 252 -32.57 1.79 -23.35
C VAL A 252 -31.84 0.58 -23.91
N SER A 253 -31.44 0.63 -25.18
CA SER A 253 -30.63 -0.45 -25.78
C SER A 253 -29.13 -0.24 -25.50
N ARG A 254 -28.33 -1.31 -25.64
CA ARG A 254 -26.87 -1.23 -25.57
C ARG A 254 -26.29 -0.27 -26.61
N ASP A 255 -26.90 -0.17 -27.79
CA ASP A 255 -26.45 0.76 -28.83
C ASP A 255 -26.79 2.22 -28.49
N ASP A 256 -27.86 2.47 -27.74
CA ASP A 256 -28.19 3.80 -27.23
C ASP A 256 -27.13 4.26 -26.21
N GLU A 257 -26.73 3.39 -25.28
CA GLU A 257 -25.62 3.68 -24.36
C GLU A 257 -24.31 3.96 -25.10
N ARG A 258 -23.97 3.13 -26.09
CA ARG A 258 -22.77 3.32 -26.91
C ARG A 258 -22.75 4.67 -27.60
N LYS A 259 -23.88 5.13 -28.14
CA LYS A 259 -23.99 6.47 -28.75
C LYS A 259 -23.67 7.58 -27.74
N VAL A 260 -24.09 7.42 -26.48
CA VAL A 260 -23.81 8.38 -25.40
C VAL A 260 -22.34 8.32 -24.99
N PHE A 261 -21.80 7.15 -24.65
CA PHE A 261 -20.41 7.01 -24.16
C PHE A 261 -19.34 7.24 -25.24
N ASN A 262 -19.66 7.06 -26.52
CA ASN A 262 -18.75 7.38 -27.62
C ASN A 262 -18.74 8.88 -27.97
N ASP A 263 -19.65 9.69 -27.42
CA ASP A 263 -19.62 11.14 -27.60
C ASP A 263 -18.53 11.79 -26.71
N PRO A 264 -17.56 12.54 -27.26
CA PRO A 264 -16.56 13.25 -26.46
C PRO A 264 -17.14 14.22 -25.43
N THR A 265 -18.27 14.87 -25.75
CA THR A 265 -18.96 15.80 -24.84
C THR A 265 -19.44 15.10 -23.58
N TYR A 266 -19.70 13.78 -23.64
CA TYR A 266 -19.98 12.98 -22.46
C TYR A 266 -18.88 13.13 -21.43
N TRP A 267 -17.61 13.04 -21.83
CA TRP A 267 -16.47 13.05 -20.92
C TRP A 267 -15.94 14.44 -20.57
N ILE A 268 -16.16 15.42 -21.45
CA ILE A 268 -15.65 16.80 -21.32
C ILE A 268 -16.58 17.66 -20.46
N ASP A 269 -17.90 17.47 -20.63
CA ASP A 269 -18.92 18.38 -20.08
C ASP A 269 -19.68 17.77 -18.91
N MET A 270 -19.10 16.77 -18.24
CA MET A 270 -19.68 16.20 -17.02
C MET A 270 -19.78 17.28 -15.93
N PRO A 271 -20.97 17.54 -15.37
CA PRO A 271 -21.12 18.45 -14.25
C PRO A 271 -20.43 17.86 -13.01
N PRO A 272 -19.52 18.60 -12.34
CA PRO A 272 -18.88 18.13 -11.11
C PRO A 272 -19.88 18.05 -9.94
N ASP A 273 -19.55 17.25 -8.94
CA ASP A 273 -20.12 17.43 -7.60
C ASP A 273 -19.57 18.72 -6.99
N GLU A 274 -20.44 19.57 -6.48
CA GLU A 274 -20.08 20.92 -6.03
C GLU A 274 -19.17 20.92 -4.79
N LYS A 275 -19.25 19.87 -3.96
CA LYS A 275 -18.54 19.80 -2.68
C LYS A 275 -17.23 19.01 -2.77
N ALA A 276 -17.10 18.14 -3.76
CA ALA A 276 -15.92 17.30 -3.95
C ALA A 276 -14.59 18.09 -3.99
N PRO A 277 -14.44 19.20 -4.77
CA PRO A 277 -13.17 19.91 -4.88
C PRO A 277 -12.66 20.44 -3.53
N ASP A 278 -13.56 21.01 -2.72
CA ASP A 278 -13.22 21.61 -1.43
C ASP A 278 -12.89 20.56 -0.36
N VAL A 279 -13.62 19.44 -0.32
CA VAL A 279 -13.31 18.32 0.58
C VAL A 279 -11.98 17.68 0.20
N ILE A 280 -11.73 17.41 -1.07
CA ILE A 280 -10.46 16.83 -1.55
C ILE A 280 -9.29 17.75 -1.23
N ARG A 281 -9.45 19.07 -1.39
CA ARG A 281 -8.44 20.06 -0.99
C ARG A 281 -8.14 20.00 0.50
N ARG A 282 -9.16 19.88 1.36
CA ARG A 282 -8.99 19.72 2.82
C ARG A 282 -8.29 18.41 3.17
N LEU A 283 -8.69 17.29 2.56
CA LEU A 283 -8.04 15.99 2.75
C LEU A 283 -6.55 16.04 2.38
N LYS A 284 -6.21 16.70 1.27
CA LYS A 284 -4.82 16.86 0.84
C LYS A 284 -4.03 17.78 1.77
N ASN A 285 -4.55 18.98 2.06
CA ASN A 285 -3.76 20.02 2.72
C ASN A 285 -3.72 19.90 4.25
N ILE A 286 -4.81 19.49 4.88
CA ILE A 286 -4.91 19.41 6.36
C ILE A 286 -4.45 18.04 6.84
N MET A 287 -4.90 16.98 6.17
CA MET A 287 -4.67 15.60 6.61
C MET A 287 -3.49 14.93 5.87
N ASN A 288 -2.84 15.65 4.94
CA ASN A 288 -1.71 15.17 4.15
C ASN A 288 -2.00 13.86 3.38
N PHE A 289 -3.24 13.70 2.88
CA PHE A 289 -3.58 12.58 2.00
C PHE A 289 -3.03 12.79 0.59
N LYS A 290 -2.52 11.71 0.01
CA LYS A 290 -2.35 11.59 -1.44
C LYS A 290 -3.67 11.16 -2.05
N ILE A 291 -4.10 11.87 -3.09
CA ILE A 291 -5.38 11.65 -3.76
C ILE A 291 -5.11 10.88 -5.05
N TYR A 292 -5.52 9.63 -5.11
CA TYR A 292 -5.38 8.78 -6.29
C TYR A 292 -6.75 8.60 -6.94
N ILE A 293 -6.88 9.09 -8.17
CA ILE A 293 -8.11 9.00 -8.93
C ILE A 293 -8.07 7.78 -9.83
N PHE A 294 -9.16 7.02 -9.83
CA PHE A 294 -9.39 5.84 -10.65
C PHE A 294 -10.59 6.13 -11.55
N THR A 295 -10.58 5.59 -12.76
CA THR A 295 -11.74 5.64 -13.65
C THR A 295 -11.59 4.53 -14.68
N TYR A 296 -12.68 3.84 -14.94
CA TYR A 296 -12.82 2.94 -16.06
C TYR A 296 -13.63 3.64 -17.14
N ARG A 297 -12.97 3.96 -18.26
CA ARG A 297 -13.62 4.59 -19.41
C ARG A 297 -13.48 3.64 -20.58
N PRO A 298 -14.51 2.82 -20.88
CA PRO A 298 -14.49 1.90 -22.01
C PRO A 298 -14.51 2.74 -23.29
N TRP A 299 -13.32 3.14 -23.76
CA TRP A 299 -13.21 4.03 -24.91
C TRP A 299 -11.95 3.79 -25.75
N PRO A 300 -12.11 3.78 -27.08
CA PRO A 300 -13.27 3.35 -27.85
C PRO A 300 -13.19 1.83 -28.07
N ASP A 301 -14.31 1.14 -27.86
CA ASP A 301 -14.46 -0.30 -28.17
C ASP A 301 -14.98 -0.47 -29.61
N GLU A 302 -14.29 0.14 -30.57
CA GLU A 302 -14.60 0.00 -31.99
C GLU A 302 -13.61 -0.95 -32.67
N ILE A 303 -14.14 -1.95 -33.38
CA ILE A 303 -13.34 -2.94 -34.11
C ILE A 303 -12.79 -2.34 -35.43
N ASP A 304 -13.52 -1.39 -36.02
CA ASP A 304 -13.14 -0.73 -37.27
C ASP A 304 -12.06 0.33 -37.04
N GLU A 305 -10.87 0.09 -37.59
CA GLU A 305 -9.74 1.01 -37.48
C GLU A 305 -10.06 2.40 -38.03
N LYS A 306 -10.83 2.51 -39.12
CA LYS A 306 -11.15 3.81 -39.73
C LYS A 306 -11.98 4.68 -38.77
N LYS A 307 -13.03 4.10 -38.18
CA LYS A 307 -13.84 4.78 -37.17
C LYS A 307 -13.04 5.11 -35.91
N LEU A 308 -12.11 4.23 -35.50
CA LEU A 308 -11.16 4.52 -34.42
C LEU A 308 -10.33 5.77 -34.73
N PHE A 309 -9.78 5.91 -35.95
CA PHE A 309 -9.05 7.12 -36.34
C PHE A 309 -9.94 8.37 -36.29
N ASP A 310 -11.17 8.29 -36.80
CA ASP A 310 -12.11 9.42 -36.83
C ASP A 310 -12.51 9.86 -35.41
N LEU A 311 -12.82 8.89 -34.53
CA LEU A 311 -13.13 9.14 -33.11
C LEU A 311 -11.94 9.75 -32.37
N VAL A 312 -10.74 9.18 -32.52
CA VAL A 312 -9.54 9.73 -31.87
C VAL A 312 -9.26 11.14 -32.38
N SER A 313 -9.43 11.40 -33.68
CA SER A 313 -9.24 12.73 -34.26
C SER A 313 -10.24 13.75 -33.72
N LEU A 314 -11.51 13.38 -33.60
CA LEU A 314 -12.55 14.21 -33.00
C LEU A 314 -12.22 14.57 -31.54
N PHE A 315 -11.74 13.60 -30.78
CA PHE A 315 -11.30 13.80 -29.39
C PHE A 315 -10.08 14.74 -29.31
N MET A 316 -9.09 14.56 -30.19
CA MET A 316 -7.92 15.42 -30.25
C MET A 316 -8.27 16.88 -30.54
N GLN A 317 -9.26 17.13 -31.40
CA GLN A 317 -9.73 18.49 -31.71
C GLN A 317 -10.34 19.21 -30.50
N LYS A 318 -10.82 18.46 -29.51
CA LYS A 318 -11.41 19.00 -28.28
C LYS A 318 -10.41 19.19 -27.14
N THR A 319 -9.20 18.61 -27.25
CA THR A 319 -8.16 18.78 -26.24
C THR A 319 -7.27 19.97 -26.56
N ASN A 320 -7.11 20.90 -25.60
CA ASN A 320 -6.28 22.10 -25.79
C ASN A 320 -4.77 21.87 -25.53
N ASN A 321 -4.39 20.71 -24.97
CA ASN A 321 -3.03 20.46 -24.51
C ASN A 321 -2.38 19.29 -25.27
N VAL A 322 -1.25 19.58 -25.92
CA VAL A 322 -0.52 18.61 -26.74
C VAL A 322 0.65 18.05 -25.95
N SER A 323 0.45 16.91 -25.28
CA SER A 323 1.57 16.14 -24.72
C SER A 323 2.40 15.49 -25.83
N LEU A 324 3.66 15.15 -25.56
CA LEU A 324 4.50 14.42 -26.53
C LEU A 324 3.83 13.12 -27.02
N LYS A 325 3.11 12.42 -26.14
CA LYS A 325 2.36 11.21 -26.52
C LYS A 325 1.16 11.52 -27.42
N MET A 326 0.46 12.63 -27.17
CA MET A 326 -0.60 13.12 -28.06
C MET A 326 -0.03 13.52 -29.41
N PHE A 327 1.15 14.14 -29.45
CA PHE A 327 1.86 14.44 -30.69
C PHE A 327 2.24 13.16 -31.46
N LEU A 328 2.81 12.16 -30.78
CA LEU A 328 3.10 10.85 -31.40
C LEU A 328 1.84 10.15 -31.89
N LEU A 329 0.73 10.26 -31.15
CA LEU A 329 -0.57 9.75 -31.58
C LEU A 329 -1.06 10.49 -32.82
N HIS A 330 -0.93 11.81 -32.88
CA HIS A 330 -1.28 12.61 -34.06
C HIS A 330 -0.47 12.20 -35.30
N LEU A 331 0.84 11.99 -35.15
CA LEU A 331 1.69 11.45 -36.21
C LEU A 331 1.22 10.05 -36.61
N GLY A 332 0.92 9.18 -35.64
CA GLY A 332 0.39 7.85 -35.89
C GLY A 332 -0.92 7.87 -36.67
N ILE A 333 -1.80 8.84 -36.41
CA ILE A 333 -3.05 9.06 -37.15
C ILE A 333 -2.76 9.54 -38.58
N LYS A 334 -1.94 10.59 -38.72
CA LYS A 334 -1.59 11.19 -40.01
C LYS A 334 -0.94 10.19 -40.96
N PHE A 335 -0.09 9.31 -40.43
CA PHE A 335 0.62 8.28 -41.18
C PHE A 335 -0.06 6.89 -41.13
N LYS A 336 -1.26 6.78 -40.56
CA LYS A 336 -2.03 5.52 -40.42
C LYS A 336 -1.24 4.36 -39.78
N MET A 337 -0.39 4.65 -38.79
CA MET A 337 0.42 3.66 -38.06
C MET A 337 -0.39 3.01 -36.93
N SER A 338 -1.11 1.93 -37.24
CA SER A 338 -2.00 1.23 -36.29
C SER A 338 -1.34 0.85 -34.96
N SER A 339 -0.08 0.39 -34.96
CA SER A 339 0.67 0.05 -33.75
C SER A 339 0.85 1.23 -32.79
N ILE A 340 1.08 2.44 -33.32
CA ILE A 340 1.21 3.67 -32.52
C ILE A 340 -0.15 4.06 -31.95
N VAL A 341 -1.19 4.06 -32.79
CA VAL A 341 -2.55 4.37 -32.36
C VAL A 341 -3.01 3.42 -31.27
N ARG A 342 -2.86 2.10 -31.45
CA ARG A 342 -3.22 1.10 -30.44
C ARG A 342 -2.45 1.31 -29.12
N ARG A 343 -1.16 1.67 -29.19
CA ARG A 343 -0.32 1.91 -28.01
C ARG A 343 -0.74 3.15 -27.22
N PHE A 344 -1.21 4.20 -27.92
CA PHE A 344 -1.54 5.49 -27.31
C PHE A 344 -3.05 5.81 -27.33
N LYS A 345 -3.92 4.85 -27.64
CA LYS A 345 -5.37 5.06 -27.79
C LYS A 345 -6.04 5.64 -26.55
N SER A 346 -5.49 5.40 -25.35
CA SER A 346 -6.04 5.90 -24.09
C SER A 346 -5.55 7.30 -23.70
N GLU A 347 -4.55 7.86 -24.39
CA GLU A 347 -3.97 9.16 -24.05
C GLU A 347 -4.94 10.33 -24.25
N PRO A 348 -5.80 10.39 -25.30
CA PRO A 348 -6.82 11.43 -25.40
C PRO A 348 -7.78 11.43 -24.21
N MET A 349 -8.24 10.24 -23.81
CA MET A 349 -9.15 10.10 -22.67
C MET A 349 -8.49 10.53 -21.36
N ARG A 350 -7.21 10.15 -21.17
CA ARG A 350 -6.42 10.61 -20.03
C ARG A 350 -6.31 12.13 -20.02
N GLN A 351 -6.04 12.76 -21.17
CA GLN A 351 -5.88 14.21 -21.26
C GLN A 351 -7.20 14.94 -20.97
N ILE A 352 -8.32 14.49 -21.55
CA ILE A 352 -9.66 15.01 -21.26
C ILE A 352 -9.97 14.90 -19.77
N THR A 353 -9.68 13.75 -19.16
CA THR A 353 -9.92 13.55 -17.73
C THR A 353 -9.07 14.50 -16.88
N VAL A 354 -7.79 14.69 -17.22
CA VAL A 354 -6.92 15.65 -16.53
C VAL A 354 -7.43 17.08 -16.68
N ASP A 355 -7.85 17.47 -17.88
CA ASP A 355 -8.35 18.81 -18.15
C ASP A 355 -9.68 19.05 -17.45
N TRP A 356 -10.57 18.04 -17.40
CA TRP A 356 -11.80 18.08 -16.63
C TRP A 356 -11.53 18.25 -15.12
N LEU A 357 -10.61 17.47 -14.55
CA LEU A 357 -10.23 17.59 -13.14
C LEU A 357 -9.67 18.98 -12.81
N ARG A 358 -8.82 19.53 -13.69
CA ARG A 358 -8.25 20.88 -13.53
C ARG A 358 -9.29 21.98 -13.66
N LYS A 359 -10.15 21.91 -14.68
CA LYS A 359 -11.26 22.85 -14.92
C LYS A 359 -12.16 22.97 -13.68
N ASN A 360 -12.40 21.85 -12.99
CA ASN A 360 -13.23 21.78 -11.80
C ASN A 360 -12.43 21.91 -10.48
N SER A 361 -11.17 22.33 -10.53
CA SER A 361 -10.31 22.54 -9.35
C SER A 361 -10.17 21.32 -8.42
N ILE A 362 -10.29 20.10 -8.95
CA ILE A 362 -10.13 18.85 -8.22
C ILE A 362 -8.64 18.50 -8.16
N LEU A 363 -8.07 18.54 -6.95
CA LEU A 363 -6.65 18.23 -6.73
C LEU A 363 -6.41 16.71 -6.74
N PHE A 364 -5.38 16.26 -7.45
CA PHE A 364 -4.98 14.86 -7.46
C PHE A 364 -3.46 14.70 -7.55
N ASP A 365 -2.95 13.58 -7.06
CA ASP A 365 -1.53 13.21 -7.13
C ASP A 365 -1.25 12.22 -8.25
N ARG A 366 -2.19 11.29 -8.49
CA ARG A 366 -2.12 10.29 -9.55
C ARG A 366 -3.50 10.07 -10.15
N LEU A 367 -3.53 9.89 -11.47
CA LEU A 367 -4.69 9.44 -12.22
C LEU A 367 -4.37 8.09 -12.86
N TYR A 368 -5.24 7.11 -12.64
CA TYR A 368 -5.17 5.78 -13.22
C TYR A 368 -6.39 5.56 -14.11
N ILE A 369 -6.15 5.46 -15.43
CA ILE A 369 -7.14 4.96 -16.36
C ILE A 369 -7.03 3.44 -16.33
N GLU A 370 -8.09 2.78 -15.89
CA GLU A 370 -8.10 1.34 -15.69
C GLU A 370 -8.07 0.60 -17.02
N LEU A 371 -7.32 -0.51 -17.07
CA LEU A 371 -7.19 -1.35 -18.25
C LEU A 371 -7.49 -2.80 -17.85
N GLY A 372 -8.48 -3.40 -18.52
CA GLY A 372 -8.85 -4.80 -18.32
C GLY A 372 -10.31 -4.99 -18.00
N ASN A 373 -10.63 -6.22 -17.61
CA ASN A 373 -11.96 -6.60 -17.15
C ASN A 373 -12.03 -6.51 -15.61
N ASP A 374 -13.01 -5.77 -15.09
CA ASP A 374 -13.30 -5.60 -13.65
C ASP A 374 -13.64 -6.93 -12.94
N PHE A 375 -13.97 -7.98 -13.72
CA PHE A 375 -14.30 -9.31 -13.23
C PHE A 375 -13.08 -10.23 -13.02
N SER A 376 -11.89 -9.90 -13.53
CA SER A 376 -10.71 -10.74 -13.32
C SER A 376 -9.91 -10.30 -12.10
N SER A 377 -9.88 -11.15 -11.07
CA SER A 377 -9.04 -10.97 -9.88
C SER A 377 -7.66 -11.60 -9.99
N ASP A 378 -7.31 -12.21 -11.15
CA ASP A 378 -6.05 -12.95 -11.31
C ASP A 378 -4.85 -11.99 -11.31
N PRO A 379 -3.97 -12.02 -10.29
CA PRO A 379 -2.80 -11.15 -10.22
C PRO A 379 -1.75 -11.45 -11.30
N ARG A 380 -1.84 -12.59 -12.00
CA ARG A 380 -0.91 -12.98 -13.07
C ARG A 380 -1.20 -12.23 -14.37
N VAL A 381 -2.44 -11.84 -14.59
CA VAL A 381 -2.77 -11.03 -15.76
C VAL A 381 -2.37 -9.58 -15.45
N LYS A 382 -1.67 -8.95 -16.38
CA LYS A 382 -1.15 -7.57 -16.24
C LYS A 382 -2.29 -6.53 -16.33
N PHE A 383 -3.32 -6.66 -15.50
CA PHE A 383 -4.37 -5.68 -15.39
C PHE A 383 -3.96 -4.57 -14.43
N ILE A 384 -4.23 -3.34 -14.83
CA ILE A 384 -4.05 -2.16 -14.00
C ILE A 384 -5.46 -1.71 -13.62
N ASN A 385 -5.99 -2.30 -12.54
CA ASN A 385 -7.28 -1.93 -11.96
C ASN A 385 -7.11 -1.41 -10.52
N ARG A 386 -8.17 -0.81 -9.98
CA ARG A 386 -8.21 -0.22 -8.64
C ARG A 386 -7.93 -1.24 -7.55
N PHE A 387 -8.35 -2.49 -7.69
CA PHE A 387 -8.09 -3.54 -6.69
C PHE A 387 -6.59 -3.87 -6.57
N PHE A 388 -5.95 -4.14 -7.71
CA PHE A 388 -4.51 -4.43 -7.77
C PHE A 388 -3.68 -3.23 -7.28
N LEU A 389 -4.02 -2.03 -7.75
CA LEU A 389 -3.32 -0.81 -7.35
C LEU A 389 -3.55 -0.48 -5.87
N SER A 390 -4.76 -0.67 -5.35
CA SER A 390 -5.07 -0.47 -3.93
C SER A 390 -4.23 -1.39 -3.05
N ARG A 391 -4.11 -2.68 -3.40
CA ARG A 391 -3.26 -3.63 -2.68
C ARG A 391 -1.78 -3.27 -2.78
N LYS A 392 -1.29 -3.00 -3.99
CA LYS A 392 0.13 -2.66 -4.26
C LYS A 392 0.56 -1.36 -3.57
N LYS A 393 -0.34 -0.38 -3.49
CA LYS A 393 -0.08 0.94 -2.89
C LYS A 393 -0.54 1.05 -1.45
N LYS A 394 -1.19 0.01 -0.91
CA LYS A 394 -1.76 -0.04 0.44
C LYS A 394 -2.71 1.14 0.70
N ILE A 395 -3.62 1.40 -0.25
CA ILE A 395 -4.61 2.48 -0.16
C ILE A 395 -5.50 2.22 1.05
N ARG A 396 -5.59 3.21 1.95
CA ARG A 396 -6.30 3.07 3.24
C ARG A 396 -7.78 3.34 3.10
N PHE A 397 -8.13 4.43 2.41
CA PHE A 397 -9.50 4.86 2.20
C PHE A 397 -9.85 4.76 0.72
N PHE A 398 -11.08 4.37 0.39
CA PHE A 398 -11.56 4.42 -0.98
C PHE A 398 -12.95 5.05 -1.03
N VAL A 399 -13.25 5.84 -2.05
CA VAL A 399 -14.59 6.38 -2.34
C VAL A 399 -15.07 5.77 -3.65
N GLU A 400 -16.21 5.11 -3.59
CA GLU A 400 -16.77 4.25 -4.64
C GLU A 400 -18.28 4.50 -4.74
N ASP A 401 -18.87 4.26 -5.90
CA ASP A 401 -20.32 4.37 -6.13
C ASP A 401 -20.96 3.01 -6.45
N GLU A 402 -20.21 2.06 -7.00
CA GLU A 402 -20.69 0.70 -7.27
C GLU A 402 -20.54 -0.24 -6.06
N LEU A 403 -21.64 -0.85 -5.62
CA LEU A 403 -21.68 -1.71 -4.43
C LEU A 403 -20.71 -2.92 -4.52
N ASP A 404 -20.70 -3.64 -5.65
CA ASP A 404 -19.85 -4.83 -5.81
C ASP A 404 -18.36 -4.48 -5.77
N LYS A 405 -17.98 -3.33 -6.34
CA LYS A 405 -16.61 -2.81 -6.28
C LYS A 405 -16.26 -2.38 -4.85
N ALA A 406 -17.20 -1.73 -4.15
CA ALA A 406 -17.00 -1.31 -2.77
C ALA A 406 -16.78 -2.51 -1.84
N ILE A 407 -17.57 -3.58 -1.99
CA ILE A 407 -17.40 -4.85 -1.26
C ILE A 407 -16.02 -5.46 -1.56
N LYS A 408 -15.61 -5.55 -2.82
CA LYS A 408 -14.27 -6.07 -3.17
C LYS A 408 -13.15 -5.23 -2.59
N LEU A 409 -13.30 -3.90 -2.59
CA LEU A 409 -12.34 -2.97 -2.00
C LEU A 409 -12.29 -3.08 -0.48
N SER A 410 -13.38 -3.48 0.18
CA SER A 410 -13.44 -3.59 1.64
C SER A 410 -12.51 -4.67 2.19
N TYR A 411 -12.16 -5.67 1.39
CA TYR A 411 -11.14 -6.69 1.73
C TYR A 411 -9.69 -6.17 1.58
N ILE A 412 -9.50 -4.98 1.01
CA ILE A 412 -8.18 -4.41 0.68
C ILE A 412 -7.92 -3.13 1.47
N CYS A 413 -8.94 -2.28 1.58
CA CYS A 413 -8.90 -0.98 2.23
C CYS A 413 -9.44 -1.06 3.66
N ASP A 414 -9.03 -0.11 4.50
CA ASP A 414 -9.52 -0.02 5.87
C ASP A 414 -10.99 0.38 5.90
N LEU A 415 -11.35 1.32 5.04
CA LEU A 415 -12.67 1.91 4.98
C LEU A 415 -12.99 2.27 3.53
N VAL A 416 -14.18 1.88 3.10
CA VAL A 416 -14.72 2.20 1.78
C VAL A 416 -15.97 3.02 1.96
N PHE A 417 -16.00 4.21 1.39
CA PHE A 417 -17.16 5.09 1.37
C PHE A 417 -17.96 4.81 0.11
N LEU A 418 -19.17 4.30 0.26
CA LEU A 418 -20.10 4.05 -0.83
C LEU A 418 -21.03 5.26 -0.97
N ILE A 419 -20.88 6.07 -2.02
CA ILE A 419 -21.77 7.20 -2.30
C ILE A 419 -23.17 6.65 -2.59
N ASP A 420 -24.18 7.12 -1.89
CA ASP A 420 -25.53 6.57 -2.00
C ASP A 420 -26.21 6.96 -3.33
N HIS A 421 -26.63 5.95 -4.09
CA HIS A 421 -27.32 6.11 -5.36
C HIS A 421 -28.41 5.05 -5.53
N PRO A 422 -29.49 5.32 -6.30
CA PRO A 422 -30.58 4.37 -6.51
C PRO A 422 -30.11 2.98 -7.00
N TYR A 423 -29.09 2.92 -7.87
CA TYR A 423 -28.57 1.66 -8.39
C TYR A 423 -27.77 0.83 -7.38
N ASN A 424 -27.39 1.39 -6.24
CA ASN A 424 -26.65 0.66 -5.22
C ASN A 424 -27.48 0.41 -3.94
N GLN A 425 -28.75 0.82 -3.87
CA GLN A 425 -29.62 0.65 -2.70
C GLN A 425 -30.25 -0.74 -2.58
N GLY A 426 -30.25 -1.54 -3.66
CA GLY A 426 -30.57 -2.97 -3.59
C GLY A 426 -32.04 -3.35 -3.71
N GLU A 427 -32.91 -2.41 -4.06
CA GLU A 427 -34.34 -2.68 -4.28
C GLU A 427 -34.65 -3.23 -5.68
N SER A 428 -33.68 -3.26 -6.61
CA SER A 428 -33.95 -3.68 -7.99
C SER A 428 -34.02 -5.21 -8.12
N ASP A 429 -35.15 -5.70 -8.66
CA ASP A 429 -35.37 -7.13 -8.91
C ASP A 429 -34.37 -7.77 -9.88
N HIS A 430 -33.67 -6.94 -10.65
CA HIS A 430 -32.67 -7.37 -11.62
C HIS A 430 -31.28 -7.63 -11.04
N SER A 431 -30.97 -7.17 -9.81
CA SER A 431 -29.70 -7.52 -9.16
C SER A 431 -29.77 -8.91 -8.50
N ARG A 432 -30.23 -9.95 -9.20
CA ARG A 432 -30.27 -11.32 -8.63
C ARG A 432 -28.89 -11.81 -8.16
N LEU A 433 -27.80 -11.31 -8.76
CA LEU A 433 -26.43 -11.54 -8.29
C LEU A 433 -26.09 -10.74 -7.02
N CYS A 434 -26.68 -9.56 -6.81
CA CYS A 434 -26.41 -8.70 -5.66
C CYS A 434 -27.40 -8.88 -4.49
N LYS A 435 -28.55 -9.56 -4.66
CA LYS A 435 -29.51 -9.81 -3.56
C LYS A 435 -28.83 -10.56 -2.39
N GLY A 436 -27.89 -11.45 -2.66
CA GLY A 436 -27.07 -12.09 -1.62
C GLY A 436 -26.01 -11.17 -0.99
N ALA A 437 -25.50 -10.19 -1.75
CA ALA A 437 -24.46 -9.27 -1.30
C ALA A 437 -25.00 -8.17 -0.37
N LEU A 438 -26.23 -7.72 -0.57
CA LEU A 438 -26.89 -6.72 0.30
C LEU A 438 -27.14 -7.23 1.72
N LEU A 439 -27.38 -8.54 1.88
CA LEU A 439 -27.56 -9.18 3.18
C LEU A 439 -26.29 -9.12 4.05
N HIS A 440 -25.12 -8.93 3.43
CA HIS A 440 -23.83 -8.92 4.12
C HIS A 440 -22.91 -7.82 3.60
N MET A 441 -23.35 -6.56 3.66
CA MET A 441 -22.43 -5.44 3.47
C MET A 441 -21.33 -5.51 4.55
N PRO A 442 -20.04 -5.56 4.18
CA PRO A 442 -18.96 -5.56 5.15
C PRO A 442 -19.02 -4.32 6.04
N SER A 443 -18.73 -4.46 7.33
CA SER A 443 -18.86 -3.39 8.33
C SER A 443 -17.97 -2.17 8.06
N ASN A 444 -16.95 -2.32 7.21
CA ASN A 444 -16.06 -1.25 6.79
C ASN A 444 -16.45 -0.63 5.43
N VAL A 445 -17.60 -0.98 4.87
CA VAL A 445 -18.24 -0.22 3.80
C VAL A 445 -19.28 0.69 4.44
N ILE A 446 -19.05 2.01 4.38
CA ILE A 446 -19.94 3.01 4.94
C ILE A 446 -20.67 3.70 3.81
N ARG A 447 -22.00 3.56 3.77
CA ARG A 447 -22.84 4.39 2.91
C ARG A 447 -22.80 5.83 3.37
N VAL A 448 -22.61 6.74 2.43
CA VAL A 448 -22.55 8.17 2.70
C VAL A 448 -23.38 8.93 1.68
N SER A 449 -24.03 10.01 2.11
CA SER A 449 -24.84 10.82 1.20
C SER A 449 -24.00 11.76 0.32
N GLY A 450 -22.70 11.93 0.63
CA GLY A 450 -21.79 12.77 -0.14
C GLY A 450 -20.50 13.13 0.60
N TRP A 451 -19.73 14.06 0.01
CA TRP A 451 -18.37 14.38 0.43
C TRP A 451 -18.22 15.01 1.83
N ASP A 452 -19.23 15.73 2.33
CA ASP A 452 -19.18 16.29 3.69
C ASP A 452 -19.18 15.21 4.78
N GLU A 453 -19.91 14.12 4.55
CA GLU A 453 -19.97 12.99 5.48
C GLU A 453 -18.66 12.21 5.47
N ILE A 454 -18.07 12.00 4.30
CA ILE A 454 -16.73 11.41 4.14
C ILE A 454 -15.70 12.19 4.97
N TRP A 455 -15.70 13.52 4.88
CA TRP A 455 -14.80 14.36 5.67
C TRP A 455 -14.99 14.17 7.18
N LYS A 456 -16.24 14.12 7.65
CA LYS A 456 -16.56 13.88 9.07
C LYS A 456 -16.05 12.53 9.55
N TYR A 457 -16.25 11.46 8.77
CA TYR A 457 -15.75 10.12 9.11
C TYR A 457 -14.23 10.06 9.13
N ILE A 458 -13.56 10.60 8.11
CA ILE A 458 -12.09 10.59 8.05
C ILE A 458 -11.52 11.38 9.23
N LYS A 459 -12.09 12.54 9.58
CA LYS A 459 -11.66 13.33 10.76
C LYS A 459 -11.86 12.60 12.08
N LYS A 460 -12.82 11.67 12.17
CA LYS A 460 -13.07 10.87 13.38
C LYS A 460 -12.08 9.70 13.51
N VAL A 461 -11.63 9.15 12.39
CA VAL A 461 -10.81 7.92 12.32
C VAL A 461 -9.31 8.20 12.18
N ALA A 462 -8.94 9.38 11.68
CA ALA A 462 -7.56 9.85 11.60
C ALA A 462 -7.20 10.68 12.83
#